data_AF-A0A5S4TIX8-F1
#
_entry.id   AF-A0A5S4TIX8-F1
#
_cell.length_a   1.000
_cell.length_b   1.000
_cell.length_c   1.000
_cell.angle_alpha   90.00
_cell.angle_beta   90.00
_cell.angle_gamma   90.00
#
_symmetry.space_group_name_H-M   'P 1'
#
loop_
_entity.id
_entity.type
_entity.pdbx_description
1 polymer ?
#
loop_
_entity_poly.entity_id
_entity_poly.type
_entity_poly.pdbx_seq_one_letter_code
_entity_poly.pdbx_strand_id
1 'polypeptide(L)' 'MLTYDEFKQAIDDGYITGDTVAIVRKNGQIFDYALPNEEVRNGEVVTYENVEEVLRELDK' A
#
# COMPACT_ATOMS: atom_id res chain seq x y z
N MET A 1 -0.28 -10.55 -1.72
CA MET A 1 0.32 -9.67 -2.74
C MET A 1 -0.81 -8.79 -3.15
N LEU A 2 -0.62 -7.50 -2.96
CA LEU A 2 -1.59 -6.48 -3.30
C LEU A 2 -1.68 -6.36 -4.82
N THR A 3 -2.87 -6.15 -5.34
CA THR A 3 -3.10 -5.92 -6.78
C THR A 3 -3.42 -4.46 -7.06
N TYR A 4 -3.25 -4.05 -8.33
CA TYR A 4 -3.62 -2.72 -8.79
C TYR A 4 -5.08 -2.40 -8.51
N ASP A 5 -6.01 -3.32 -8.83
CA ASP A 5 -7.45 -3.08 -8.67
C ASP A 5 -7.85 -2.94 -7.20
N GLU A 6 -7.30 -3.77 -6.30
CA GLU A 6 -7.55 -3.66 -4.86
C GLU A 6 -7.06 -2.32 -4.29
N PHE A 7 -5.85 -1.90 -4.68
CA PHE A 7 -5.28 -0.64 -4.21
C PHE A 7 -6.02 0.57 -4.79
N LYS A 8 -6.38 0.52 -6.07
CA LYS A 8 -7.18 1.56 -6.73
C LYS A 8 -8.55 1.69 -6.09
N GLN A 9 -9.22 0.57 -5.81
CA GLN A 9 -10.52 0.59 -5.14
C GLN A 9 -10.42 1.25 -3.75
N ALA A 10 -9.37 0.99 -2.97
CA ALA A 10 -9.19 1.62 -1.67
C ALA A 10 -9.01 3.15 -1.75
N ILE A 11 -8.42 3.65 -2.84
CA ILE A 11 -8.33 5.09 -3.12
C ILE A 11 -9.70 5.63 -3.53
N ASP A 12 -10.38 4.96 -4.48
CA ASP A 12 -11.67 5.39 -5.02
C ASP A 12 -12.78 5.39 -3.93
N ASP A 13 -12.74 4.43 -3.00
CA ASP A 13 -13.63 4.33 -1.85
C ASP A 13 -13.25 5.30 -0.69
N GLY A 14 -12.13 6.01 -0.83
CA GLY A 14 -11.69 7.05 0.11
C GLY A 14 -11.04 6.51 1.40
N TYR A 15 -10.58 5.26 1.42
CA TYR A 15 -9.78 4.73 2.53
C TYR A 15 -8.36 5.30 2.52
N ILE A 16 -7.81 5.57 1.33
CA ILE A 16 -6.50 6.19 1.14
C ILE A 16 -6.70 7.60 0.58
N THR A 17 -6.52 8.62 1.41
CA THR A 17 -6.80 10.02 1.04
C THR A 17 -5.56 10.91 0.96
N GLY A 18 -4.39 10.41 1.36
CA GLY A 18 -3.15 11.18 1.37
C GLY A 18 -2.25 10.87 0.18
N ASP A 19 -1.23 11.70 -0.04
CA ASP A 19 -0.23 11.49 -1.10
C ASP A 19 0.68 10.29 -0.81
N THR A 20 0.74 9.85 0.45
CA THR A 20 1.52 8.71 0.90
C THR A 20 0.69 7.70 1.67
N VAL A 21 1.10 6.44 1.59
CA VAL A 21 0.49 5.30 2.29
C VAL A 21 1.57 4.40 2.88
N ALA A 22 1.27 3.75 4.01
CA ALA A 22 2.14 2.73 4.57
C ALA A 22 2.04 1.44 3.74
N ILE A 23 3.16 0.99 3.17
CA ILE A 23 3.29 -0.21 2.34
C ILE A 23 4.06 -1.28 3.09
N VAL A 24 3.52 -2.49 3.09
CA VAL A 24 4.19 -3.70 3.59
C VAL A 24 4.88 -4.39 2.42
N ARG A 25 6.21 -4.58 2.50
CA ARG A 25 6.96 -5.32 1.48
C ARG A 25 7.43 -6.68 1.98
N LYS A 26 7.38 -7.69 1.09
CA LYS A 26 7.98 -9.02 1.30
C LYS A 26 8.86 -9.36 0.11
N ASN A 27 10.15 -9.65 0.38
CA ASN A 27 11.15 -9.91 -0.67
C ASN A 27 11.22 -8.82 -1.75
N GLY A 28 11.05 -7.55 -1.34
CA GLY A 28 11.06 -6.39 -2.24
C GLY A 28 9.74 -6.13 -2.98
N GLN A 29 8.77 -7.05 -2.95
CA GLN A 29 7.47 -6.90 -3.61
C GLN A 29 6.44 -6.27 -2.68
N ILE A 30 5.52 -5.48 -3.24
CA ILE A 30 4.36 -4.92 -2.52
C ILE A 30 3.45 -6.09 -2.09
N PHE A 31 3.37 -6.30 -0.78
CA PHE A 31 2.59 -7.38 -0.21
C PHE A 31 1.19 -6.90 0.20
N ASP A 32 1.11 -5.74 0.84
CA ASP A 32 -0.11 -5.12 1.38
C ASP A 32 0.09 -3.63 1.67
N TYR A 33 -0.96 -2.92 2.09
CA TYR A 33 -0.90 -1.58 2.68
C TYR A 33 -1.51 -1.57 4.09
N ALA A 34 -1.20 -0.56 4.89
CA ALA A 34 -1.78 -0.38 6.22
C ALA A 34 -2.47 0.99 6.32
N LEU A 35 -3.72 0.99 6.79
CA LEU A 35 -4.45 2.21 7.10
C LEU A 35 -3.98 2.81 8.44
N PRO A 36 -4.19 4.12 8.67
CA PRO A 36 -3.68 4.80 9.88
C PRO A 36 -4.11 4.19 11.22
N ASN A 37 -5.20 3.42 11.24
CA ASN A 37 -5.74 2.78 12.45
C ASN A 37 -5.43 1.28 12.53
N GLU A 38 -4.59 0.75 11.65
CA GLU A 38 -4.23 -0.66 11.62
C GLU A 38 -2.88 -0.91 12.29
N GLU A 39 -2.80 -1.98 13.07
CA GLU A 39 -1.54 -2.41 13.67
C GLU A 39 -0.70 -3.16 12.65
N VAL A 40 0.51 -2.66 12.41
CA VAL A 40 1.55 -3.38 11.65
C VAL A 40 2.04 -4.57 12.48
N ARG A 41 2.16 -5.75 11.85
CA ARG A 41 2.61 -6.95 12.56
C ARG A 41 4.14 -6.93 12.75
N ASN A 42 4.60 -7.50 13.85
CA ASN A 42 6.01 -7.54 14.18
C ASN A 42 6.81 -8.33 13.12
N GLY A 43 7.85 -7.72 12.56
CA GLY A 43 8.67 -8.30 11.48
C GLY A 43 8.28 -7.90 10.06
N GLU A 44 7.22 -7.10 9.88
CA GLU A 44 6.89 -6.51 8.58
C GLU A 44 7.76 -5.27 8.32
N VAL A 45 8.33 -5.18 7.11
CA VAL A 45 9.02 -3.98 6.65
C VAL A 45 7.96 -3.03 6.12
N VAL A 46 7.77 -1.91 6.83
CA VAL A 46 6.82 -0.88 6.47
C VAL A 46 7.53 0.39 6.03
N THR A 47 7.14 0.88 4.87
CA THR A 47 7.65 2.12 4.25
C THR A 47 6.48 3.03 3.91
N TYR A 48 6.64 4.33 4.12
CA TYR A 48 5.67 5.31 3.61
C TYR A 48 6.05 5.68 2.18
N GLU A 49 5.20 5.33 1.23
CA GLU A 49 5.47 5.46 -0.20
C GLU A 49 4.41 6.32 -0.88
N ASN A 50 4.79 6.98 -1.97
CA ASN A 50 3.87 7.81 -2.73
C ASN A 50 2.84 6.95 -3.46
N VAL A 51 1.56 7.32 -3.36
CA VAL A 51 0.44 6.55 -3.91
C VAL A 51 0.56 6.36 -5.43
N GLU A 52 1.03 7.37 -6.16
CA GLU A 52 1.19 7.27 -7.62
C GLU A 52 2.30 6.28 -8.00
N GLU A 53 3.41 6.26 -7.27
CA GLU A 53 4.51 5.32 -7.53
C GLU A 53 4.11 3.87 -7.21
N VAL A 54 3.31 3.65 -6.15
CA VAL A 54 2.75 2.33 -5.82
C VAL A 54 1.84 1.85 -6.95
N LEU A 55 0.93 2.69 -7.46
CA LEU A 55 0.08 2.36 -8.61
C LEU A 55 0.90 1.98 -9.84
N ARG A 56 1.98 2.72 -10.14
CA ARG A 56 2.89 2.43 -11.27
C ARG A 56 3.67 1.13 -11.08
N GLU A 57 3.96 0.71 -9.86
CA GLU A 57 4.62 -0.57 -9.58
C GLU A 57 3.64 -1.74 -9.75
N LEU A 58 2.38 -1.57 -9.30
CA LEU A 58 1.35 -2.61 -9.37
C LEU A 58 0.77 -2.83 -10.78
N ASP A 59 0.92 -1.85 -11.68
CA ASP A 59 0.48 -1.94 -13.09
C ASP A 59 1.47 -2.72 -14.00
N LYS A 60 2.57 -3.24 -13.44
CA LYS A 60 3.62 -4.00 -14.16
C LYS A 60 3.48 -5.51 -13.98
#